data_AF-A0ABD4KTL1-F1
#
_entry.id   AF-A0ABD4KTL1-F1
#
_cell.length_a   1.000
_cell.length_b   1.000
_cell.length_c   1.000
_cell.angle_alpha   90.00
_cell.angle_beta   90.00
_cell.angle_gamma   90.00
#
_symmetry.space_group_name_H-M   'P 1'
#
loop_
_entity.id
_entity.type
_entity.pdbx_description
1 polymer ?
#
loop_
_entity_poly.entity_id
_entity_poly.type
_entity_poly.pdbx_seq_one_letter_code
_entity_poly.pdbx_strand_id
1 'polypeptide(L)'
;GSQAGLVAWGAANFGFNVSFSGSGCSAIKMDVLHKALKQMPYVKLTRVDVAYDDLQGAITVPYLREQYENGEFITRGAPPGYSYFESGSLVTRDESKKYGVVPDKGRTLYVGQRQNGKLFRGYEKGKQMKSIEYPDWTRLEVQIGNKSRVIPLDILIDSDAYFTGA
;
A
#
# COMPACT_ATOMS: atom_id res chain seq x y z
N GLY A 1 23.38 6.21 -1.58
CA GLY A 1 22.01 6.74 -1.76
C GLY A 1 21.11 5.64 -2.28
N SER A 2 19.86 5.58 -1.83
CA SER A 2 18.85 4.64 -2.33
C SER A 2 18.14 5.21 -3.56
N GLN A 3 17.66 4.34 -4.47
CA GLN A 3 16.87 4.79 -5.62
C GLN A 3 15.53 5.41 -5.16
N ALA A 4 15.37 6.71 -5.40
CA ALA A 4 14.21 7.50 -4.96
C ALA A 4 13.11 7.64 -6.03
N GLY A 5 13.41 7.31 -7.29
CA GLY A 5 12.45 7.46 -8.37
C GLY A 5 13.00 7.07 -9.72
N LEU A 6 12.21 7.37 -10.75
CA LEU A 6 12.50 7.14 -12.17
C LEU A 6 11.91 8.30 -12.97
N VAL A 7 12.66 8.77 -13.97
CA VAL A 7 12.13 9.60 -15.06
C VAL A 7 12.30 8.81 -16.35
N ALA A 8 11.25 8.68 -17.13
CA ALA A 8 11.25 8.00 -18.42
C ALA A 8 10.58 8.87 -19.48
N TRP A 9 11.08 8.84 -20.72
CA TRP A 9 10.54 9.58 -21.86
C TRP A 9 10.54 8.69 -23.11
N GLY A 10 9.93 9.15 -24.20
CA GLY A 10 9.84 8.41 -25.46
C GLY A 10 8.56 7.59 -25.63
N ALA A 11 7.52 7.91 -24.85
CA ALA A 11 6.20 7.34 -25.08
C ALA A 11 5.62 7.83 -26.42
N ALA A 12 4.79 7.01 -27.08
CA ALA A 12 4.19 7.34 -28.37
C ALA A 12 3.34 8.63 -28.37
N ASN A 13 2.92 9.09 -27.19
CA ASN A 13 2.20 10.33 -26.99
C ASN A 13 3.12 11.54 -26.70
N PHE A 14 4.44 11.40 -26.91
CA PHE A 14 5.48 12.41 -26.64
C PHE A 14 5.54 12.90 -25.18
N GLY A 15 4.92 12.15 -24.25
CA GLY A 15 4.95 12.46 -22.83
C GLY A 15 6.19 11.91 -22.12
N PHE A 16 6.35 12.34 -20.86
CA PHE A 16 7.29 11.76 -19.92
C PHE A 16 6.55 11.20 -18.69
N ASN A 17 7.16 10.22 -18.04
CA ASN A 17 6.71 9.64 -16.79
C ASN A 17 7.71 9.99 -15.69
N VAL A 18 7.19 10.46 -14.57
CA VAL A 18 7.94 10.59 -13.32
C VAL A 18 7.29 9.66 -12.29
N SER A 19 8.12 8.89 -11.61
CA SER A 19 7.70 7.97 -10.55
C SER A 19 8.60 8.16 -9.34
N PHE A 20 8.00 8.27 -8.17
CA PHE A 20 8.72 8.33 -6.90
C PHE A 20 8.49 7.03 -6.13
N SER A 21 9.55 6.45 -5.58
CA SER A 21 9.43 5.31 -4.67
C SER A 21 8.92 5.78 -3.30
N GLY A 22 8.55 4.86 -2.41
CA GLY A 22 8.16 5.23 -1.04
C GLY A 22 9.22 6.09 -0.34
N SER A 23 10.49 5.72 -0.48
CA SER A 23 11.63 6.52 0.03
C SER A 23 11.77 7.88 -0.66
N GLY A 24 11.46 7.96 -1.96
CA GLY A 24 11.43 9.23 -2.69
C GLY A 24 10.32 10.15 -2.19
N CYS A 25 9.12 9.61 -1.96
CA CYS A 25 8.00 10.34 -1.40
C CYS A 25 8.34 10.91 -0.02
N SER A 26 9.06 10.17 0.83
CA SER A 26 9.52 10.67 2.14
C SER A 26 10.52 11.82 2.04
N ALA A 27 11.27 11.93 0.95
CA ALA A 27 12.24 13.01 0.73
C ALA A 27 11.62 14.26 0.07
N ILE A 28 10.43 14.12 -0.52
CA ILE A 28 9.78 15.19 -1.28
C ILE A 28 8.79 15.94 -0.38
N LYS A 29 8.84 17.28 -0.45
CA LYS A 29 7.79 18.12 0.10
C LYS A 29 6.56 18.08 -0.82
N MET A 30 5.55 17.32 -0.41
CA MET A 30 4.37 17.07 -1.24
C MET A 30 3.57 18.34 -1.55
N ASP A 31 3.56 19.33 -0.65
CA ASP A 31 2.93 20.63 -0.89
C ASP A 31 3.63 21.43 -1.99
N VAL A 32 4.97 21.36 -2.06
CA VAL A 32 5.76 22.00 -3.11
C VAL A 32 5.55 21.28 -4.44
N LEU A 33 5.57 19.95 -4.43
CA LEU A 33 5.27 19.15 -5.63
C LEU A 33 3.87 19.46 -6.16
N HIS A 34 2.87 19.49 -5.29
CA HIS A 34 1.49 19.82 -5.64
C HIS A 34 1.37 21.20 -6.30
N LYS A 35 1.99 22.24 -5.72
CA LYS A 35 2.03 23.59 -6.31
C LYS A 35 2.67 23.59 -7.69
N ALA A 36 3.80 22.90 -7.86
CA ALA A 36 4.49 22.79 -9.14
C ALA A 36 3.63 22.06 -10.19
N LEU A 37 3.00 20.94 -9.81
CA LEU A 37 2.14 20.17 -10.71
C LEU A 37 0.89 20.95 -11.13
N LYS A 38 0.31 21.78 -10.25
CA LYS A 38 -0.84 22.65 -10.59
C LYS A 38 -0.51 23.69 -11.66
N GLN A 39 0.75 24.08 -11.82
CA GLN A 39 1.19 25.05 -12.84
C GLN A 39 1.49 24.40 -14.20
N MET A 40 1.58 23.07 -14.25
CA MET A 40 1.94 22.35 -15.47
C MET A 40 0.68 21.98 -16.27
N PRO A 41 0.63 22.28 -17.58
CA PRO A 41 -0.49 21.85 -18.41
C PRO A 41 -0.46 20.34 -18.61
N TYR A 42 -1.63 19.71 -18.64
CA TYR A 42 -1.83 18.29 -18.96
C TYR A 42 -1.17 17.27 -18.01
N VAL A 43 -0.82 17.69 -16.78
CA VAL A 43 -0.41 16.75 -15.74
C VAL A 43 -1.58 15.86 -15.32
N LYS A 44 -1.29 14.56 -15.16
CA LYS A 44 -2.20 13.60 -14.58
C LYS A 44 -1.46 12.66 -13.65
N LEU A 45 -2.05 12.39 -12.49
CA LEU A 45 -1.61 11.29 -11.63
C LEU A 45 -2.13 9.98 -12.22
N THR A 46 -1.21 9.08 -12.58
CA THR A 46 -1.56 7.76 -13.11
C THR A 46 -1.66 6.70 -12.02
N ARG A 47 -0.95 6.91 -10.91
CA ARG A 47 -0.97 6.08 -9.72
C ARG A 47 -0.61 6.93 -8.50
N VAL A 48 -1.33 6.71 -7.40
CA VAL A 48 -0.99 7.20 -6.06
C VAL A 48 -1.20 6.06 -5.08
N ASP A 49 -0.26 5.89 -4.16
CA ASP A 49 -0.37 4.95 -3.05
C ASP A 49 -0.44 5.78 -1.77
N VAL A 50 -1.60 5.76 -1.11
CA VAL A 50 -1.79 6.41 0.20
C VAL A 50 -1.56 5.36 1.28
N ALA A 51 -0.87 5.73 2.35
CA ALA A 51 -0.53 4.81 3.43
C ALA A 51 -0.96 5.36 4.79
N TYR A 52 -1.45 4.45 5.65
CA TYR A 52 -1.65 4.68 7.07
C TYR A 52 -0.74 3.73 7.85
N ASP A 53 -0.05 4.28 8.85
CA ASP A 53 0.90 3.57 9.69
C ASP A 53 0.38 3.43 11.11
N ASP A 54 0.04 2.21 11.51
CA ASP A 54 -0.26 1.86 12.88
C ASP A 54 1.00 1.31 13.54
N LEU A 55 1.73 2.17 14.24
CA LEU A 55 2.99 1.83 14.90
C LEU A 55 2.80 0.93 16.13
N GLN A 56 1.60 0.92 16.72
CA GLN A 56 1.28 0.17 17.93
C GLN A 56 0.67 -1.21 17.64
N GLY A 57 0.25 -1.47 16.39
CA GLY A 57 -0.27 -2.76 15.97
C GLY A 57 -1.68 -3.06 16.49
N ALA A 58 -2.50 -2.04 16.74
CA ALA A 58 -3.91 -2.20 17.05
C ALA A 58 -4.68 -2.88 15.90
N ILE A 59 -4.28 -2.60 14.65
CA ILE A 59 -4.78 -3.23 13.43
C ILE A 59 -3.79 -4.30 13.01
N THR A 60 -4.16 -5.57 13.18
CA THR A 60 -3.32 -6.70 12.77
C THR A 60 -3.72 -7.23 11.40
N VAL A 61 -2.79 -7.88 10.67
CA VAL A 61 -3.12 -8.51 9.39
C VAL A 61 -4.18 -9.63 9.53
N PRO A 62 -4.16 -10.49 10.57
CA PRO A 62 -5.27 -11.40 10.86
C PRO A 62 -6.61 -10.69 11.05
N TYR A 63 -6.64 -9.56 11.78
CA TYR A 63 -7.85 -8.76 11.93
C TYR A 63 -8.37 -8.25 10.58
N LEU A 64 -7.49 -7.72 9.71
CA LEU A 64 -7.91 -7.29 8.36
C LEU A 64 -8.49 -8.43 7.51
N ARG A 65 -7.98 -9.65 7.69
CA ARG A 65 -8.52 -10.83 7.02
C ARG A 65 -9.92 -11.16 7.54
N GLU A 66 -10.14 -11.08 8.84
CA GLU A 66 -11.47 -11.23 9.43
C GLU A 66 -12.45 -10.17 8.88
N GLN A 67 -12.02 -8.91 8.77
CA GLN A 67 -12.84 -7.85 8.16
C GLN A 67 -13.19 -8.15 6.69
N TYR A 68 -12.26 -8.75 5.94
CA TYR A 68 -12.55 -9.24 4.59
C TYR A 68 -13.58 -10.37 4.59
N GLU A 69 -13.46 -11.33 5.49
CA GLU A 69 -14.40 -12.45 5.67
C GLU A 69 -15.80 -11.95 6.07
N ASN A 70 -15.88 -10.86 6.83
CA ASN A 70 -17.13 -10.16 7.20
C ASN A 70 -17.72 -9.29 6.07
N GLY A 71 -17.01 -9.13 4.95
CA GLY A 71 -17.50 -8.37 3.80
C GLY A 71 -17.24 -6.86 3.86
N GLU A 72 -16.44 -6.37 4.81
CA GLU A 72 -16.19 -4.93 5.02
C GLU A 72 -15.45 -4.25 3.84
N PHE A 73 -14.83 -5.04 2.96
CA PHE A 73 -14.19 -4.54 1.73
C PHE A 73 -15.14 -4.42 0.54
N ILE A 74 -16.41 -4.80 0.69
CA ILE A 74 -17.43 -4.74 -0.36
C ILE A 74 -18.04 -3.35 -0.36
N THR A 75 -17.60 -2.49 -1.28
CA THR A 75 -18.20 -1.16 -1.43
C THR A 75 -19.47 -1.21 -2.28
N ARG A 76 -19.43 -1.91 -3.42
CA ARG A 76 -20.57 -2.14 -4.33
C ARG A 76 -20.38 -3.41 -5.15
N GLY A 77 -21.45 -4.17 -5.35
CA GLY A 77 -21.47 -5.30 -6.28
C GLY A 77 -20.70 -6.52 -5.76
N ALA A 78 -19.99 -7.21 -6.66
CA ALA A 78 -19.30 -8.46 -6.34
C ALA A 78 -18.14 -8.25 -5.37
N PRO A 79 -17.90 -9.18 -4.42
CA PRO A 79 -16.77 -9.10 -3.52
C PRO A 79 -15.43 -9.04 -4.26
N PRO A 80 -14.48 -8.17 -3.85
CA PRO A 80 -13.17 -8.13 -4.46
C PRO A 80 -12.40 -9.42 -4.14
N GLY A 81 -11.60 -9.91 -5.09
CA GLY A 81 -10.67 -11.02 -4.81
C GLY A 81 -9.59 -10.61 -3.81
N TYR A 82 -9.00 -11.59 -3.11
CA TYR A 82 -7.93 -11.35 -2.14
C TYR A 82 -6.72 -12.26 -2.37
N SER A 83 -5.59 -11.91 -1.77
CA SER A 83 -4.43 -12.79 -1.62
C SER A 83 -3.84 -12.61 -0.23
N TYR A 84 -3.60 -13.72 0.46
CA TYR A 84 -3.02 -13.70 1.80
C TYR A 84 -1.67 -14.42 1.74
N PHE A 85 -0.61 -13.72 2.12
CA PHE A 85 0.75 -14.21 2.16
C PHE A 85 1.20 -14.30 3.60
N GLU A 86 1.83 -15.41 3.94
CA GLU A 86 2.40 -15.65 5.25
C GLU A 86 3.80 -16.23 5.07
N SER A 87 4.77 -15.65 5.75
CA SER A 87 6.16 -16.10 5.74
C SER A 87 6.60 -16.41 7.17
N GLY A 88 7.25 -17.55 7.34
CA GLY A 88 7.52 -18.09 8.65
C GLY A 88 8.68 -19.07 8.73
N SER A 89 8.82 -19.64 9.92
CA SER A 89 9.76 -20.71 10.26
C SER A 89 9.00 -21.95 10.75
N LEU A 90 9.59 -23.12 10.54
CA LEU A 90 9.08 -24.38 11.05
C LEU A 90 9.56 -24.55 12.51
N VAL A 91 8.64 -24.89 13.42
CA VAL A 91 8.94 -25.11 14.84
C VAL A 91 8.52 -26.51 15.26
N THR A 92 9.23 -27.12 16.21
CA THR A 92 8.84 -28.40 16.80
C THR A 92 7.67 -28.16 17.77
N ARG A 93 6.63 -28.99 17.73
CA ARG A 93 5.62 -29.01 18.79
C ARG A 93 6.04 -30.04 19.83
N ASP A 94 6.39 -29.56 21.03
CA ASP A 94 6.95 -30.37 22.11
C ASP A 94 6.11 -31.62 22.44
N GLU A 95 4.80 -31.56 22.24
CA GLU A 95 3.87 -32.62 22.66
C GLU A 95 3.53 -33.65 21.57
N SER A 96 3.87 -33.44 20.29
CA SER A 96 3.27 -34.25 19.20
C SER A 96 4.22 -34.89 18.18
N LYS A 97 5.56 -34.75 18.32
CA LYS A 97 6.55 -35.14 17.28
C LYS A 97 6.21 -34.60 15.87
N LYS A 98 5.35 -33.59 15.80
CA LYS A 98 4.91 -32.91 14.58
C LYS A 98 5.44 -31.49 14.59
N TYR A 99 5.65 -30.96 13.41
CA TYR A 99 6.07 -29.58 13.23
C TYR A 99 4.85 -28.65 13.14
N GLY A 100 5.01 -27.42 13.64
CA GLY A 100 4.12 -26.30 13.43
C GLY A 100 4.80 -25.22 12.58
N VAL A 101 4.02 -24.29 12.04
CA VAL A 101 4.53 -23.09 11.35
C VAL A 101 4.26 -21.86 12.20
N VAL A 102 5.25 -20.97 12.30
CA VAL A 102 5.12 -19.68 12.98
C VAL A 102 5.46 -18.57 11.99
N PRO A 103 4.57 -17.58 11.79
CA PRO A 103 4.78 -16.51 10.83
C PRO A 103 5.61 -15.35 11.40
N ASP A 104 6.82 -15.70 11.80
CA ASP A 104 7.83 -14.80 12.35
C ASP A 104 8.42 -13.83 11.30
N LYS A 105 8.26 -14.12 10.01
CA LYS A 105 8.78 -13.28 8.90
C LYS A 105 7.76 -12.33 8.28
N GLY A 106 6.51 -12.36 8.71
CA GLY A 106 5.52 -11.38 8.28
C GLY A 106 4.29 -11.97 7.61
N ARG A 107 3.19 -11.23 7.71
CA ARG A 107 1.94 -11.46 6.97
C ARG A 107 1.63 -10.28 6.07
N THR A 108 0.91 -10.55 4.99
CA THR A 108 0.43 -9.55 4.05
C THR A 108 -0.91 -9.96 3.47
N LEU A 109 -1.90 -9.07 3.51
CA LEU A 109 -3.19 -9.21 2.87
C LEU A 109 -3.31 -8.22 1.72
N TYR A 110 -3.64 -8.71 0.53
CA TYR A 110 -4.05 -7.93 -0.63
C TYR A 110 -5.55 -8.09 -0.87
N VAL A 111 -6.25 -6.99 -1.11
CA VAL A 111 -7.68 -7.00 -1.50
C VAL A 111 -7.90 -6.14 -2.74
N GLY A 112 -8.51 -6.71 -3.76
CA GLY A 112 -8.69 -6.12 -5.08
C GLY A 112 -7.52 -6.42 -6.03
N GLN A 113 -7.49 -5.71 -7.16
CA GLN A 113 -6.50 -5.95 -8.20
C GLN A 113 -6.01 -4.63 -8.80
N ARG A 114 -4.68 -4.49 -8.93
CA ARG A 114 -4.05 -3.33 -9.55
C ARG A 114 -4.59 -3.04 -10.95
N GLN A 115 -4.89 -4.07 -11.73
CA GLN A 115 -5.42 -3.94 -13.10
C GLN A 115 -6.80 -3.27 -13.15
N ASN A 116 -7.54 -3.27 -12.04
CA ASN A 116 -8.85 -2.64 -11.90
C ASN A 116 -8.77 -1.22 -11.32
N GLY A 117 -7.56 -0.69 -11.12
CA GLY A 117 -7.34 0.69 -10.67
C GLY A 117 -7.47 0.90 -9.16
N LYS A 118 -7.66 -0.16 -8.37
CA LYS A 118 -7.62 -0.08 -6.89
C LYS A 118 -7.08 -1.38 -6.30
N LEU A 119 -6.14 -1.27 -5.36
CA LEU A 119 -5.59 -2.40 -4.60
C LEU A 119 -5.31 -1.94 -3.18
N PHE A 120 -5.90 -2.63 -2.20
CA PHE A 120 -5.55 -2.48 -0.79
C PHE A 120 -4.45 -3.48 -0.42
N ARG A 121 -3.53 -3.07 0.48
CA ARG A 121 -2.49 -3.91 1.07
C ARG A 121 -2.36 -3.63 2.56
N GLY A 122 -2.57 -4.61 3.40
CA GLY A 122 -2.23 -4.55 4.82
C GLY A 122 -1.08 -5.49 5.14
N TYR A 123 0.00 -5.01 5.76
CA TYR A 123 1.17 -5.85 6.03
C TYR A 123 1.96 -5.42 7.26
N GLU A 124 2.66 -6.40 7.87
CA GLU A 124 3.49 -6.21 9.07
C GLU A 124 4.81 -5.51 8.70
N LYS A 125 4.76 -4.17 8.63
CA LYS A 125 5.88 -3.30 8.23
C LYS A 125 7.04 -3.34 9.21
N GLY A 126 6.76 -3.49 10.51
CA GLY A 126 7.77 -3.63 11.57
C GLY A 126 8.71 -4.80 11.29
N LYS A 127 8.15 -5.96 10.93
CA LYS A 127 8.91 -7.15 10.53
C LYS A 127 9.68 -6.94 9.23
N GLN A 128 9.07 -6.29 8.23
CA GLN A 128 9.76 -5.99 6.96
C GLN A 128 11.02 -5.13 7.17
N MET A 129 10.92 -4.12 8.02
CA MET A 129 12.00 -3.19 8.33
C MET A 129 12.95 -3.71 9.41
N LYS A 130 12.62 -4.84 10.05
CA LYS A 130 13.28 -5.35 11.26
C LYS A 130 13.38 -4.29 12.35
N SER A 131 12.28 -3.54 12.54
CA SER A 131 12.19 -2.45 13.50
C SER A 131 12.20 -2.98 14.93
N ILE A 132 13.13 -2.51 15.75
CA ILE A 132 13.19 -2.82 17.18
C ILE A 132 12.23 -1.90 17.96
N GLU A 133 12.10 -0.65 17.52
CA GLU A 133 11.25 0.36 18.16
C GLU A 133 9.76 0.10 17.94
N TYR A 134 9.41 -0.37 16.73
CA TYR A 134 8.02 -0.64 16.33
C TYR A 134 7.89 -2.05 15.73
N PRO A 135 8.01 -3.11 16.55
CA PRO A 135 7.97 -4.49 16.08
C PRO A 135 6.58 -4.89 15.54
N ASP A 136 5.51 -4.33 16.12
CA ASP A 136 4.11 -4.61 15.78
C ASP A 136 3.54 -3.67 14.71
N TRP A 137 4.39 -2.82 14.12
CA TRP A 137 3.98 -1.85 13.12
C TRP A 137 3.29 -2.53 11.93
N THR A 138 2.03 -2.17 11.72
CA THR A 138 1.24 -2.57 10.55
C THR A 138 1.02 -1.36 9.65
N ARG A 139 1.30 -1.52 8.35
CA ARG A 139 1.03 -0.51 7.33
C ARG A 139 -0.13 -0.95 6.47
N LEU A 140 -1.06 -0.02 6.26
CA LEU A 140 -2.18 -0.14 5.35
C LEU A 140 -1.94 0.77 4.15
N GLU A 141 -1.95 0.23 2.94
CA GLU A 141 -1.77 1.00 1.70
C GLU A 141 -2.98 0.84 0.80
N VAL A 142 -3.49 1.95 0.28
CA VAL A 142 -4.44 1.97 -0.84
C VAL A 142 -3.71 2.50 -2.05
N GLN A 143 -3.47 1.62 -3.01
CA GLN A 143 -3.04 2.01 -4.34
C GLN A 143 -4.25 2.36 -5.20
N ILE A 144 -4.25 3.57 -5.75
CA ILE A 144 -5.26 4.10 -6.66
C ILE A 144 -4.60 4.32 -8.02
N GLY A 145 -5.18 3.72 -9.06
CA GLY A 145 -4.80 3.94 -10.46
C GLY A 145 -5.87 4.76 -11.19
N ASN A 146 -5.46 5.47 -12.25
CA ASN A 146 -6.35 6.31 -13.05
C ASN A 146 -7.22 5.55 -14.07
N LYS A 147 -7.39 4.23 -13.90
CA LYS A 147 -8.27 3.45 -14.77
C LYS A 147 -9.72 3.83 -14.48
N SER A 148 -10.41 4.33 -15.51
CA SER A 148 -11.80 4.78 -15.44
C SER A 148 -12.06 5.89 -14.40
N ARG A 149 -11.04 6.65 -14.00
CA ARG A 149 -11.14 7.76 -13.05
C ARG A 149 -10.03 8.79 -13.22
N VAL A 150 -10.28 10.01 -12.80
CA VAL A 150 -9.24 11.03 -12.60
C VAL A 150 -8.82 11.01 -11.14
N ILE A 151 -7.51 10.99 -10.89
CA ILE A 151 -6.97 11.15 -9.53
C ILE A 151 -6.71 12.64 -9.33
N PRO A 152 -7.41 13.32 -8.40
CA PRO A 152 -7.21 14.75 -8.18
C PRO A 152 -5.83 15.00 -7.57
N LEU A 153 -5.18 16.12 -7.93
CA LEU A 153 -3.87 16.48 -7.37
C LEU A 153 -3.94 16.68 -5.85
N ASP A 154 -5.09 17.10 -5.33
CA ASP A 154 -5.26 17.40 -3.90
C ASP A 154 -5.04 16.18 -2.99
N ILE A 155 -5.06 14.95 -3.51
CA ILE A 155 -4.64 13.74 -2.77
C ILE A 155 -3.21 13.82 -2.24
N LEU A 156 -2.35 14.66 -2.84
CA LEU A 156 -0.96 14.84 -2.40
C LEU A 156 -0.85 15.67 -1.11
N ILE A 157 -1.87 16.46 -0.77
CA ILE A 157 -1.86 17.36 0.39
C ILE A 157 -2.96 17.06 1.41
N ASP A 158 -4.00 16.34 1.00
CA ASP A 158 -5.09 15.90 1.86
C ASP A 158 -5.29 14.39 1.68
N SER A 159 -4.29 13.59 2.06
CA SER A 159 -4.28 12.15 1.83
C SER A 159 -5.36 11.39 2.61
N ASP A 160 -5.72 11.90 3.80
CA ASP A 160 -6.56 11.20 4.77
C ASP A 160 -7.99 11.02 4.23
N ALA A 161 -8.54 12.07 3.61
CA ALA A 161 -9.86 12.03 2.97
C ALA A 161 -9.97 10.95 1.89
N TYR A 162 -8.87 10.68 1.16
CA TYR A 162 -8.82 9.64 0.13
C TYR A 162 -8.45 8.27 0.68
N PHE A 163 -7.96 8.17 1.92
CA PHE A 163 -7.72 6.89 2.59
C PHE A 163 -9.02 6.35 3.20
N THR A 164 -9.80 7.17 3.89
CA THR A 164 -11.04 6.75 4.56
C THR A 164 -12.21 6.52 3.60
N GLY A 165 -12.23 7.24 2.47
CA GLY A 165 -13.24 7.06 1.42
C GLY A 165 -12.89 6.02 0.35
N ALA A 166 -11.73 5.34 0.50
CA ALA A 166 -11.18 4.46 -0.52
C ALA A 166 -12.01 3.20 -0.75
#